data_AF-A0A2V6NMZ9-F1
#
_entry.id   AF-A0A2V6NMZ9-F1
#
_cell.length_a   1.000
_cell.length_b   1.000
_cell.length_c   1.000
_cell.angle_alpha   90.00
_cell.angle_beta   90.00
_cell.angle_gamma   90.00
#
_symmetry.space_group_name_H-M   'P 1'
#
loop_
_entity.id
_entity.type
_entity.pdbx_description
1 polymer ?
#
loop_
_entity_poly.entity_id
_entity_poly.type
_entity_poly.pdbx_seq_one_letter_code
_entity_poly.pdbx_strand_id
1 'polypeptide(L)' 'MPLWGIKYMDVDERWWIDLILQDHQPEIENVIVGSGIFCDGFNTTNARILARKASVEATDLAEWPTDSAVVLRPFGSSR' A
#
# COMPACT_ATOMS: atom_id res chain seq x y z
N MET A 1 5.78 2.55 -17.67
CA MET A 1 4.96 1.88 -16.64
C MET A 1 5.77 1.58 -15.38
N PRO A 2 5.86 2.54 -14.46
CA PRO A 2 6.53 2.39 -13.17
C PRO A 2 5.84 1.36 -12.25
N LEU A 3 6.61 0.84 -11.29
CA LEU A 3 6.15 -0.03 -10.21
C LEU A 3 5.73 0.81 -9.00
N TRP A 4 4.51 0.58 -8.54
CA TRP A 4 3.96 1.14 -7.32
C TRP A 4 3.75 0.03 -6.30
N GLY A 5 4.09 0.31 -5.06
CA GLY A 5 3.84 -0.59 -3.94
C GLY A 5 3.17 0.15 -2.79
N ILE A 6 2.30 -0.53 -2.06
CA ILE A 6 1.75 -0.01 -0.80
C ILE A 6 1.79 -1.11 0.25
N LYS A 7 2.27 -0.76 1.44
CA LYS A 7 2.05 -1.52 2.67
C LYS A 7 0.91 -0.86 3.43
N TYR A 8 -0.07 -1.64 3.86
CA TYR A 8 -1.22 -1.13 4.60
C TYR A 8 -1.74 -2.16 5.60
N MET A 9 -2.49 -1.66 6.57
CA MET A 9 -3.23 -2.46 7.54
C MET A 9 -4.73 -2.32 7.25
N ASP A 10 -5.44 -3.45 7.22
CA ASP A 10 -6.90 -3.44 7.09
C ASP A 10 -7.59 -3.26 8.45
N VAL A 11 -8.91 -3.11 8.41
CA VAL A 11 -9.76 -2.91 9.61
C VAL A 11 -9.72 -4.07 10.61
N ASP A 12 -9.22 -5.24 10.20
CA ASP A 12 -9.01 -6.41 11.07
C ASP A 12 -7.57 -6.44 11.63
N GLU A 13 -6.82 -5.35 11.50
CA GLU A 13 -5.44 -5.16 11.94
C GLU A 13 -4.44 -6.12 11.26
N ARG A 14 -4.76 -6.58 10.04
CA ARG A 14 -3.87 -7.45 9.25
C ARG A 14 -3.06 -6.64 8.26
N TRP A 15 -1.80 -7.04 8.08
CA TRP A 15 -0.86 -6.36 7.19
C TRP A 15 -0.85 -6.98 5.79
N TRP A 16 -0.86 -6.08 4.80
CA TRP A 16 -0.93 -6.44 3.39
C TRP A 16 0.05 -5.63 2.55
N ILE A 17 0.43 -6.22 1.42
CA ILE A 17 1.13 -5.52 0.33
C ILE A 17 0.32 -5.63 -0.96
N ASP A 18 0.18 -4.50 -1.67
CA ASP A 18 -0.17 -4.48 -3.09
C ASP A 18 1.03 -4.01 -3.92
N LEU A 19 1.25 -4.67 -5.07
CA LEU A 19 2.26 -4.31 -6.07
C LEU A 19 1.60 -4.23 -7.44
N ILE A 20 1.69 -3.07 -8.09
CA ILE A 20 1.06 -2.82 -9.38
C ILE A 20 1.95 -2.02 -10.32
N LEU A 21 1.76 -2.23 -11.62
CA LEU A 21 2.39 -1.43 -12.67
C LEU A 21 1.34 -0.51 -13.29
N GLN A 22 1.56 0.80 -13.20
CA GLN A 22 0.72 1.81 -13.87
C GLN A 22 1.48 3.14 -14.04
N ASP A 23 1.05 3.99 -14.98
CA ASP A 23 1.76 5.23 -15.33
C ASP A 23 1.59 6.38 -14.33
N HIS A 24 0.47 6.42 -13.61
CA HIS A 24 0.19 7.46 -12.61
C HIS A 24 0.22 6.90 -11.19
N GLN A 25 0.31 7.80 -10.20
CA GLN A 25 0.20 7.37 -8.81
C GLN A 25 -1.18 6.75 -8.58
N PRO A 26 -1.27 5.52 -8.06
CA PRO A 26 -2.53 4.89 -7.71
C PRO A 26 -3.23 5.69 -6.60
N GLU A 27 -4.55 5.79 -6.71
CA GLU A 27 -5.36 6.35 -5.64
C GLU A 27 -5.41 5.39 -4.44
N ILE A 28 -5.51 5.97 -3.25
CA ILE A 28 -5.62 5.24 -1.99
C ILE A 28 -6.68 5.96 -1.16
N GLU A 29 -7.55 5.18 -0.52
CA GLU A 29 -8.50 5.69 0.45
C GLU A 29 -8.09 5.23 1.84
N ASN A 30 -7.80 6.20 2.72
CA ASN A 30 -7.50 5.92 4.12
C ASN A 30 -8.77 6.09 4.95
N VAL A 31 -9.02 5.13 5.84
CA VAL A 31 -10.09 5.17 6.83
C VAL A 31 -9.45 5.33 8.21
N ILE A 32 -9.86 6.36 8.94
CA ILE A 32 -9.36 6.61 10.30
C ILE A 32 -10.38 6.05 11.30
N VAL A 33 -9.96 5.13 12.16
CA VAL A 33 -10.79 4.59 13.24
C VAL A 33 -10.04 4.73 14.55
N GLY A 34 -10.57 5.56 15.46
CA GLY A 34 -9.88 5.91 16.70
C GLY A 34 -8.54 6.59 16.39
N SER A 35 -7.43 6.00 16.87
CA SER A 35 -6.06 6.44 16.59
C SER A 35 -5.40 5.66 15.44
N GLY A 36 -6.08 4.68 14.83
CA GLY A 36 -5.54 3.86 13.75
C GLY A 36 -5.86 4.42 12.36
N ILE A 37 -4.93 4.26 11.42
CA ILE A 37 -5.12 4.56 10.00
C ILE A 37 -5.16 3.23 9.24
N PHE A 38 -6.29 2.96 8.60
CA PHE A 38 -6.58 1.75 7.85
C PHE A 38 -6.72 2.07 6.36
N CYS A 39 -6.47 1.10 5.50
CA CYS A 39 -6.54 1.26 4.06
C CYS A 39 -6.87 -0.10 3.42
N ASP A 40 -7.53 -0.11 2.26
CA ASP A 40 -7.89 -1.35 1.53
C ASP A 40 -6.98 -1.63 0.32
N GLY A 41 -5.85 -0.91 0.26
CA GLY A 41 -4.85 -0.99 -0.81
C GLY A 41 -5.06 0.05 -1.90
N PHE A 42 -4.51 -0.20 -3.08
CA PHE A 42 -4.64 0.71 -4.21
C PHE A 42 -6.02 0.63 -4.86
N ASN A 43 -6.71 1.76 -5.04
CA ASN A 43 -7.87 1.83 -5.90
C ASN A 43 -7.40 1.88 -7.37
N THR A 44 -7.73 0.85 -8.15
CA THR A 44 -7.26 0.75 -9.54
C THR A 44 -8.32 0.19 -10.47
N THR A 45 -8.58 0.88 -11.57
CA THR A 45 -9.46 0.38 -12.64
C THR A 45 -8.68 -0.27 -13.80
N ASN A 46 -7.44 0.15 -14.08
CA ASN A 46 -6.68 -0.25 -15.28
C ASN A 46 -5.19 -0.61 -15.03
N ALA A 47 -4.80 -0.91 -13.79
CA ALA A 47 -3.40 -1.25 -13.49
C ALA A 47 -3.10 -2.73 -13.78
N ARG A 48 -1.86 -3.04 -14.18
CA ARG A 48 -1.40 -4.44 -14.19
C ARG A 48 -1.03 -4.84 -12.77
N ILE A 49 -1.77 -5.80 -12.21
CA ILE A 49 -1.57 -6.29 -10.84
C ILE A 49 -0.47 -7.35 -10.83
N LEU A 50 0.57 -7.13 -10.01
CA LEU A 50 1.60 -8.12 -9.73
C LEU A 50 1.32 -8.87 -8.43
N ALA A 51 0.86 -8.15 -7.40
CA ALA A 51 0.39 -8.71 -6.14
C ALA A 51 -0.77 -7.86 -5.59
N ARG A 52 -1.77 -8.50 -4.98
CA ARG A 52 -2.93 -7.86 -4.36
C ARG A 52 -3.24 -8.59 -3.07
N LYS A 53 -3.40 -7.86 -1.96
CA LYS A 53 -3.66 -8.41 -0.63
C LYS A 53 -2.70 -9.57 -0.32
N ALA A 54 -1.42 -9.38 -0.64
CA ALA A 54 -0.39 -10.34 -0.27
C ALA A 54 -0.15 -10.22 1.23
N SER A 55 -0.49 -11.28 1.98
CA SER A 55 -0.32 -11.33 3.43
C SER A 55 1.15 -11.20 3.80
N VAL A 56 1.44 -10.42 4.83
CA VAL A 56 2.77 -10.25 5.39
C VAL A 56 2.67 -10.26 6.91
N GLU A 57 3.64 -10.88 7.57
CA GLU A 57 3.72 -10.81 9.03
C GLU A 57 4.12 -9.39 9.46
N ALA A 58 3.61 -8.93 10.60
CA ALA A 58 3.94 -7.60 11.11
C ALA A 58 5.46 -7.42 11.33
N THR A 59 6.15 -8.52 11.68
CA THR A 59 7.60 -8.56 11.93
C THR A 59 8.45 -8.46 10.68
N ASP A 60 7.93 -8.90 9.52
CA ASP A 60 8.69 -8.90 8.26
C ASP A 60 8.98 -7.48 7.75
N LEU A 61 8.31 -6.49 8.33
CA LEU A 61 8.35 -5.09 7.92
C LEU A 61 8.53 -4.15 9.13
N ALA A 62 9.30 -4.60 10.12
CA ALA A 62 9.54 -3.87 11.37
C ALA A 62 10.14 -2.46 11.19
N GLU A 63 10.87 -2.23 10.08
CA GLU A 63 11.47 -0.92 9.76
C GLU A 63 10.46 0.07 9.13
N TRP A 64 9.26 -0.39 8.78
CA TRP A 64 8.24 0.43 8.15
C TRP A 64 7.26 0.98 9.19
N PRO A 65 6.81 2.24 9.05
CA PRO A 65 5.76 2.83 9.88
C PRO A 65 4.58 1.88 10.07
N THR A 66 4.14 1.74 11.32
CA THR A 66 3.00 0.91 11.72
C THR A 66 1.72 1.71 11.88
N ASP A 67 1.82 3.03 11.88
CA ASP A 67 0.74 3.98 12.13
C ASP A 67 0.14 4.58 10.85
N SER A 68 0.71 4.25 9.68
CA SER A 68 0.33 4.84 8.40
C SER A 68 0.60 3.88 7.24
N ALA A 69 -0.24 3.97 6.20
CA ALA A 69 0.03 3.27 4.95
C ALA A 69 1.26 3.89 4.25
N VAL A 70 2.18 3.05 3.80
CA VAL A 70 3.41 3.49 3.15
C VAL A 70 3.36 3.18 1.68
N VAL A 71 3.41 4.24 0.86
CA VAL A 71 3.44 4.15 -0.59
C VAL A 71 4.89 4.15 -1.07
N LEU A 72 5.33 3.03 -1.62
CA LEU A 72 6.57 2.94 -2.37
C LEU A 72 6.41 3.70 -3.70
N ARG A 73 7.21 4.74 -3.84
CA ARG A 73 7.31 5.50 -5.08
C ARG A 73 8.32 4.85 -6.02
N PRO A 74 8.08 4.89 -7.34
CA PRO A 74 9.03 4.36 -8.31
C PRO A 74 10.37 5.10 -8.21
N PHE A 75 11.48 4.37 -8.37
CA PHE A 75 12.82 4.96 -8.38
C PHE A 75 12.94 6.02 -9.48
N GLY A 76 13.51 7.19 -9.16
CA GLY A 76 13.60 8.32 -10.10
C GLY A 76 12.34 9.20 -10.20
N SER A 77 11.31 8.91 -9.39
CA SER A 77 10.18 9.84 -9.16
C SER A 77 10.61 10.97 -8.21
N SER A 78 11.66 11.69 -8.57
CA SER A 78 12.01 12.94 -7.91
C SER A 78 10.94 13.97 -8.31
N ARG A 79 10.24 14.52 -7.32
CA ARG A 79 9.70 15.87 -7.49
C ARG A 79 10.85 16.86 -7.37
#